data_AF-A0A1Y2IV66-F1
#
_entry.id   AF-A0A1Y2IV66-F1
#
_cell.length_a   1.000
_cell.length_b   1.000
_cell.length_c   1.000
_cell.angle_alpha   90.00
_cell.angle_beta   90.00
_cell.angle_gamma   90.00
#
_symmetry.space_group_name_H-M   'P 1'
#
loop_
_entity.id
_entity.type
_entity.pdbx_description
1 polymer ?
#
loop_
_entity_poly.entity_id
_entity_poly.type
_entity_poly.pdbx_seq_one_letter_code
_entity_poly.pdbx_strand_id
1 'polypeptide(L)'
;MSCMAKLSSPSWSPHLLLISLPPPIFILQLSSDNQHSTVTMPVRRPRSASTDICQVVPADGELPCTQPGYGGRPRLCNVHRKEYGRLTSTYKHTSLEAEACFVEVCARETSVDVSDARAVQDARKLVRMCVEMIDREIRERQEHHRRFFVELDDRHGEWIEVLRQRRQTVKDTASNLRVARKRKVKADRRQADRERSTPSPSQRTSDSSQPINIRSPVIPPSRTPSDSL
;
A
#
# COMPACT_ATOMS: atom_id res chain seq x y z
N MET A 1 -14.40 -9.67 -3.87
CA MET A 1 -13.43 -9.53 -2.76
C MET A 1 -12.67 -8.26 -3.04
N SER A 2 -13.26 -7.15 -2.59
CA SER A 2 -12.71 -5.81 -2.75
C SER A 2 -11.70 -5.59 -1.64
N CYS A 3 -10.63 -4.85 -1.86
CA CYS A 3 -9.69 -4.44 -0.80
C CYS A 3 -10.32 -3.52 0.27
N MET A 4 -11.65 -3.41 0.26
CA MET A 4 -12.48 -2.94 1.36
C MET A 4 -12.95 -4.09 2.26
N ALA A 5 -12.03 -4.97 2.66
CA ALA A 5 -12.32 -5.84 3.80
C ALA A 5 -12.50 -4.92 5.02
N LYS A 6 -13.69 -4.99 5.61
CA LYS A 6 -14.07 -4.45 6.91
C LYS A 6 -13.06 -4.88 7.99
N LEU A 7 -11.91 -4.21 8.05
CA LEU A 7 -11.38 -3.84 9.34
C LEU A 7 -12.48 -3.00 9.97
N SER A 8 -12.85 -3.32 11.21
CA SER A 8 -13.64 -2.41 12.04
C SER A 8 -12.83 -1.12 12.12
N SER A 9 -13.07 -0.22 11.17
CA SER A 9 -12.37 1.03 11.07
C SER A 9 -12.60 1.74 12.39
N PRO A 10 -11.55 2.17 13.13
CA PRO A 10 -11.68 3.47 13.75
C PRO A 10 -12.16 4.40 12.63
N SER A 11 -12.99 5.38 12.90
CA SER A 11 -13.43 6.34 11.90
C SER A 11 -12.21 7.03 11.26
N TRP A 12 -11.72 6.52 10.12
CA TRP A 12 -10.64 7.13 9.35
C TRP A 12 -11.33 7.91 8.24
N SER A 13 -11.87 9.06 8.61
CA SER A 13 -12.35 10.04 7.63
C SER A 13 -11.22 10.33 6.64
N PRO A 14 -11.49 10.42 5.33
CA PRO A 14 -10.49 10.87 4.35
C PRO A 14 -10.04 12.33 4.60
N HIS A 15 -10.75 13.07 5.45
CA HIS A 15 -10.33 14.37 6.00
C HIS A 15 -9.48 14.31 7.28
N LEU A 16 -9.21 13.12 7.83
CA LEU A 16 -8.43 12.89 9.05
C LEU A 16 -7.07 12.22 8.81
N LEU A 17 -6.65 11.99 7.57
CA LEU A 17 -5.23 11.78 7.21
C LEU A 17 -4.39 13.08 7.27
N LEU A 18 -4.91 14.09 7.98
CA LEU A 18 -4.29 15.37 8.29
C LEU A 18 -4.08 15.58 9.80
N ILE A 19 -4.45 14.62 10.65
CA ILE A 19 -4.29 14.76 12.11
C ILE A 19 -3.43 13.61 12.63
N SER A 20 -2.22 13.95 13.06
CA SER A 20 -1.19 13.07 13.62
C SER A 20 -0.22 12.40 12.65
N LEU A 21 -0.04 12.95 11.46
CA LEU A 21 1.34 13.30 11.12
C LEU A 21 1.79 14.29 12.22
N PRO A 22 2.99 14.19 12.83
CA PRO A 22 3.58 15.42 13.37
C PRO A 22 3.40 16.46 12.26
N PRO A 23 2.95 17.70 12.57
CA PRO A 23 2.70 18.70 11.54
C PRO A 23 3.84 18.59 10.54
N PRO A 24 3.58 18.58 9.22
CA PRO A 24 4.66 18.53 8.25
C PRO A 24 5.71 19.46 8.81
N ILE A 25 6.89 18.94 9.16
CA ILE A 25 8.06 19.80 9.30
C ILE A 25 8.01 20.49 7.97
N PHE A 26 7.54 21.74 8.01
CA PHE A 26 7.07 22.50 6.88
C PHE A 26 8.06 22.16 5.79
N ILE A 27 7.59 21.52 4.71
CA ILE A 27 8.21 21.88 3.45
C ILE A 27 7.92 23.36 3.43
N LEU A 28 8.91 24.16 3.82
CA LEU A 28 8.90 25.60 3.68
C LEU A 28 8.79 25.78 2.18
N GLN A 29 7.56 25.78 1.70
CA GLN A 29 7.15 26.57 0.58
C GLN A 29 7.64 27.96 0.96
N LEU A 30 8.76 28.36 0.35
CA LEU A 30 9.32 29.70 0.39
C LEU A 30 8.30 30.62 -0.29
N SER A 31 7.19 30.88 0.38
CA SER A 31 6.28 31.97 0.04
C SER A 31 6.93 33.24 0.58
N SER A 32 7.62 33.96 -0.31
CA SER A 32 8.16 35.29 -0.06
C SER A 32 7.04 36.31 0.07
N ASP A 33 6.24 36.23 1.13
CA ASP A 33 5.31 37.31 1.49
C ASP A 33 5.89 38.12 2.65
N ASN A 34 6.56 39.19 2.22
CA ASN A 34 7.23 40.21 3.01
C ASN A 34 6.20 41.12 3.69
N GLN A 35 5.68 40.74 4.86
CA GLN A 35 4.89 41.64 5.71
C GLN A 35 5.74 42.12 6.90
N HIS A 36 6.14 43.39 6.83
CA HIS A 36 6.85 44.11 7.88
C HIS A 36 5.92 44.39 9.07
N SER A 37 5.94 43.53 10.09
CA SER A 37 5.41 43.84 11.42
C SER A 37 6.57 44.14 12.38
N THR A 38 6.65 45.37 12.86
CA THR A 38 7.61 45.84 13.87
C THR A 38 7.23 45.33 15.25
N VAL A 39 7.62 44.10 15.56
CA VAL A 39 7.44 43.50 16.89
C VAL A 39 8.60 43.90 17.80
N THR A 40 8.30 44.66 18.84
CA THR A 40 9.19 44.97 19.96
C THR A 40 9.69 43.67 20.60
N MET A 41 10.98 43.39 20.45
CA MET A 41 11.61 42.14 20.92
C MET A 41 11.81 42.18 22.44
N PRO A 42 11.24 41.23 23.22
CA PRO A 42 11.60 41.08 24.63
C PRO A 42 13.07 40.69 24.73
N VAL A 43 13.80 41.39 25.60
CA VAL A 43 15.21 41.15 25.93
C VAL A 43 15.39 39.68 26.33
N ARG A 44 15.95 38.87 25.42
CA ARG A 44 16.20 37.46 25.65
C ARG A 44 17.27 37.33 26.73
N ARG A 45 16.85 36.89 27.93
CA ARG A 45 17.73 36.43 28.99
C ARG A 45 18.76 35.45 28.37
N PRO A 46 20.07 35.62 28.58
CA PRO A 46 21.07 34.69 28.08
C PRO A 46 20.70 33.29 28.60
N ARG A 47 20.21 32.42 27.72
CA ARG A 47 20.10 31.00 28.03
C ARG A 47 21.53 30.58 28.29
N SER A 48 21.84 30.23 29.54
CA SER A 48 23.09 29.56 29.91
C SER A 48 23.32 28.49 28.85
N ALA A 49 24.32 28.72 28.00
CA ALA A 49 24.65 27.81 26.93
C ALA A 49 25.14 26.55 27.62
N SER A 50 24.24 25.62 27.89
CA SER A 50 24.63 24.27 28.25
C SER A 50 25.41 23.78 27.05
N THR A 51 26.73 23.75 27.18
CA THR A 51 27.68 23.18 26.22
C THR A 51 27.56 21.67 26.29
N ASP A 52 26.34 21.19 26.05
CA ASP A 52 26.05 19.78 26.04
C ASP A 52 26.75 19.18 24.82
N ILE A 53 27.42 18.06 25.05
CA ILE A 53 28.14 17.31 24.02
C ILE A 53 27.14 16.77 22.98
N CYS A 54 27.58 16.62 21.74
CA CYS A 54 26.78 16.04 20.65
C CYS A 54 26.18 14.68 21.03
N GLN A 55 24.87 14.55 20.90
CA GLN A 55 24.06 13.39 21.30
C GLN A 55 23.84 12.40 20.16
N VAL A 56 24.83 12.23 19.28
CA VAL A 56 24.76 11.18 18.25
C VAL A 56 25.00 9.83 18.91
N VAL A 57 24.30 8.78 18.48
CA VAL A 57 24.55 7.41 18.93
C VAL A 57 25.63 6.82 18.02
N PRO A 58 26.84 6.51 18.52
CA PRO A 58 27.91 5.94 17.71
C PRO A 58 27.47 4.65 17.02
N ALA A 59 27.88 4.44 15.77
CA ALA A 59 27.71 3.13 15.14
C ALA A 59 28.67 2.11 15.76
N ASP A 60 28.51 0.82 15.41
CA ASP A 60 29.38 -0.23 15.91
C ASP A 60 30.85 0.06 15.60
N GLY A 61 31.65 0.26 16.66
CA GLY A 61 33.08 0.58 16.57
C GLY A 61 33.42 2.07 16.44
N GLU A 62 32.43 2.97 16.37
CA GLU A 62 32.68 4.42 16.40
C GLU A 62 32.87 4.94 17.83
N LEU A 63 33.75 5.94 17.99
CA LEU A 63 33.89 6.65 19.27
C LEU A 63 32.78 7.69 19.45
N PRO A 64 32.34 7.97 20.69
CA PRO A 64 31.42 9.07 20.99
C PRO A 64 31.94 10.42 20.47
N CYS A 65 31.04 11.21 19.89
CA CYS A 65 31.39 12.54 19.40
C CYS A 65 31.64 13.49 20.58
N THR A 66 32.83 14.08 20.64
CA THR A 66 33.21 15.06 21.69
C THR A 66 32.89 16.51 21.32
N GLN A 67 32.37 16.75 20.12
CA GLN A 67 32.07 18.10 19.63
C GLN A 67 30.84 18.67 20.35
N PRO A 68 30.78 19.99 20.56
CA PRO A 68 29.60 20.64 21.15
C PRO A 68 28.36 20.47 20.26
N GLY A 69 27.24 20.12 20.88
CA GLY A 69 25.93 20.02 20.23
C GLY A 69 25.15 21.32 20.33
N TYR A 70 24.39 21.66 19.29
CA TYR A 70 23.56 22.87 19.26
C TYR A 70 22.10 22.54 18.97
N GLY A 71 21.17 23.38 19.48
CA GLY A 71 19.73 23.30 19.18
C GLY A 71 18.89 22.45 20.16
N GLY A 72 17.73 21.99 19.68
CA GLY A 72 16.82 21.10 20.42
C GLY A 72 17.33 19.65 20.49
N ARG A 73 16.51 18.73 21.02
CA ARG A 73 16.83 17.30 21.09
C ARG A 73 16.56 16.61 19.73
N PRO A 74 17.44 15.72 19.24
CA PRO A 74 18.79 15.46 19.75
C PRO A 74 19.73 16.65 19.47
N ARG A 75 20.60 16.98 20.42
CA ARG A 75 21.59 18.05 20.25
C ARG A 75 22.74 17.57 19.39
N LEU A 76 22.82 18.03 18.15
CA LEU A 76 23.83 17.58 17.19
C LEU A 76 24.84 18.69 16.89
N CYS A 77 26.12 18.32 16.73
CA CYS A 77 27.12 19.22 16.16
C CYS A 77 26.84 19.45 14.67
N ASN A 78 27.56 20.39 14.04
CA ASN A 78 27.31 20.76 12.64
C ASN A 78 27.48 19.59 11.65
N VAL A 79 28.40 18.67 11.93
CA VAL A 79 28.64 17.48 11.08
C VAL A 79 27.45 16.52 11.16
N HIS A 80 27.07 16.09 12.37
CA HIS A 80 25.96 15.17 12.58
C HIS A 80 24.60 15.78 12.21
N ARG A 81 24.44 17.10 12.28
CA ARG A 81 23.24 17.79 11.79
C ARG A 81 23.08 17.69 10.27
N LYS A 82 24.17 17.76 9.51
CA LYS A 82 24.15 17.55 8.06
C LYS A 82 23.80 16.10 7.73
N GLU A 83 24.39 15.15 8.45
CA GLU A 83 24.07 13.73 8.33
C GLU A 83 22.59 13.44 8.62
N TYR A 84 22.07 13.99 9.73
CA TYR A 84 20.65 13.91 10.10
C TYR A 84 19.75 14.39 8.97
N GLY A 85 20.04 15.58 8.42
CA GLY A 85 19.30 16.15 7.30
C GLY A 85 19.35 15.27 6.06
N ARG A 86 20.52 14.70 5.73
CA ARG A 86 20.69 13.78 4.60
C ARG A 86 19.85 12.51 4.78
N LEU A 87 19.98 11.81 5.91
CA LEU A 87 19.22 10.59 6.19
C LEU A 87 17.71 10.87 6.24
N THR A 88 17.31 12.02 6.80
CA THR A 88 15.92 12.48 6.78
C THR A 88 15.39 12.66 5.36
N SER A 89 16.18 13.34 4.50
CA SER A 89 15.82 13.54 3.11
C SER A 89 15.70 12.22 2.35
N THR A 90 16.62 11.29 2.60
CA THR A 90 16.61 9.96 1.97
C THR A 90 15.33 9.20 2.30
N TYR A 91 15.01 8.99 3.59
CA TYR A 91 13.81 8.22 3.93
C TYR A 91 12.52 8.92 3.48
N LYS A 92 12.46 10.26 3.49
CA LYS A 92 11.29 11.02 3.01
C LYS A 92 11.08 10.83 1.51
N HIS A 93 12.16 10.86 0.72
CA HIS A 93 12.08 10.61 -0.71
C HIS A 93 11.55 9.20 -0.98
N THR A 94 12.13 8.18 -0.35
CA THR A 94 11.65 6.79 -0.46
C THR A 94 10.20 6.65 0.00
N SER A 95 9.78 7.38 1.04
CA SER A 95 8.38 7.37 1.52
C SER A 95 7.40 7.84 0.45
N LEU A 96 7.75 8.91 -0.30
CA LEU A 96 6.92 9.42 -1.38
C LEU A 96 6.79 8.40 -2.52
N GLU A 97 7.90 7.77 -2.90
CA GLU A 97 7.90 6.74 -3.95
C GLU A 97 7.14 5.47 -3.52
N ALA A 98 7.30 5.06 -2.25
CA ALA A 98 6.58 3.92 -1.67
C ALA A 98 5.06 4.18 -1.62
N GLU A 99 4.64 5.38 -1.23
CA GLU A 99 3.22 5.79 -1.23
C GLU A 99 2.64 5.75 -2.64
N ALA A 100 3.33 6.35 -3.62
CA ALA A 100 2.89 6.33 -5.01
C ALA A 100 2.75 4.89 -5.55
N CYS A 101 3.72 4.02 -5.25
CA CYS A 101 3.64 2.60 -5.61
C CYS A 101 2.46 1.90 -4.91
N PHE A 102 2.21 2.20 -3.64
CA PHE A 102 1.12 1.58 -2.87
C PHE A 102 -0.25 1.95 -3.43
N VAL A 103 -0.46 3.23 -3.78
CA VAL A 103 -1.69 3.71 -4.41
C VAL A 103 -1.94 3.02 -5.76
N GLU A 104 -0.91 2.90 -6.61
CA GLU A 104 -1.01 2.22 -7.90
C GLU A 104 -1.33 0.72 -7.72
N VAL A 105 -0.72 0.03 -6.74
CA VAL A 105 -1.05 -1.37 -6.44
C VAL A 105 -2.52 -1.53 -6.04
N CYS A 106 -3.01 -0.66 -5.15
CA CYS A 106 -4.41 -0.66 -4.73
C CYS A 106 -5.36 -0.44 -5.93
N ALA A 107 -5.04 0.48 -6.82
CA ALA A 107 -5.84 0.74 -8.02
C ALA A 107 -5.86 -0.47 -8.98
N ARG A 108 -4.76 -1.20 -9.10
CA ARG A 108 -4.65 -2.38 -9.97
C ARG A 108 -5.36 -3.61 -9.42
N GLU A 109 -5.46 -3.76 -8.11
CA GLU A 109 -6.15 -4.91 -7.51
C GLU A 109 -7.60 -5.05 -7.99
N THR A 110 -8.29 -3.92 -8.20
CA THR A 110 -9.68 -3.91 -8.65
C THR A 110 -9.85 -3.86 -10.17
N SER A 111 -8.82 -3.45 -10.92
CA SER A 111 -8.93 -3.12 -12.35
C SER A 111 -8.21 -4.09 -13.29
N VAL A 112 -7.31 -4.94 -12.80
CA VAL A 112 -6.56 -5.87 -13.66
C VAL A 112 -7.47 -6.94 -14.24
N ASP A 113 -7.52 -7.02 -15.57
CA ASP A 113 -8.11 -8.17 -16.25
C ASP A 113 -7.25 -9.41 -16.03
N VAL A 114 -7.77 -10.35 -15.25
CA VAL A 114 -7.11 -11.62 -14.94
C VAL A 114 -7.01 -12.56 -16.14
N SER A 115 -7.71 -12.26 -17.24
CA SER A 115 -7.64 -12.98 -18.51
C SER A 115 -6.42 -12.58 -19.34
N ASP A 116 -5.95 -11.34 -19.21
CA ASP A 116 -4.71 -10.86 -19.81
C ASP A 116 -3.49 -11.29 -18.97
N ALA A 117 -2.67 -12.18 -19.54
CA ALA A 117 -1.45 -12.66 -18.90
C ALA A 117 -0.43 -11.54 -18.67
N ARG A 118 -0.36 -10.57 -19.58
CA ARG A 118 0.60 -9.47 -19.52
C ARG A 118 0.21 -8.48 -18.43
N ALA A 119 -1.05 -8.06 -18.37
CA ALA A 119 -1.55 -7.21 -17.29
C ALA A 119 -1.29 -7.82 -15.89
N VAL A 120 -1.54 -9.13 -15.72
CA VAL A 120 -1.24 -9.84 -14.47
C VAL A 120 0.27 -9.85 -14.15
N GLN A 121 1.12 -10.05 -15.16
CA GLN A 121 2.57 -10.02 -14.97
C GLN A 121 3.07 -8.63 -14.57
N ASP A 122 2.57 -7.58 -15.22
CA ASP A 122 2.90 -6.19 -14.92
C ASP A 122 2.44 -5.80 -13.51
N ALA A 123 1.22 -6.17 -13.12
CA ALA A 123 0.73 -5.98 -11.75
C ALA A 123 1.60 -6.70 -10.72
N ARG A 124 2.05 -7.94 -11.00
CA ARG A 124 2.98 -8.66 -10.12
C ARG A 124 4.36 -7.99 -10.04
N LYS A 125 4.85 -7.37 -11.12
CA LYS A 125 6.10 -6.61 -11.12
C LYS A 125 5.97 -5.38 -10.24
N LEU A 126 4.88 -4.63 -10.39
CA LEU A 126 4.58 -3.48 -9.55
C LEU A 126 4.50 -3.86 -8.07
N VAL A 127 3.80 -4.94 -7.73
CA VAL A 127 3.72 -5.43 -6.33
C VAL A 127 5.11 -5.69 -5.75
N ARG A 128 6.03 -6.33 -6.51
CA ARG A 128 7.41 -6.56 -6.04
C ARG A 128 8.14 -5.25 -5.80
N MET A 129 8.06 -4.31 -6.73
CA MET A 129 8.67 -2.98 -6.58
C MET A 129 8.13 -2.26 -5.34
N CYS A 130 6.81 -2.27 -5.13
CA CYS A 130 6.19 -1.64 -3.97
C CYS A 130 6.68 -2.27 -2.64
N VAL A 131 6.77 -3.61 -2.56
CA VAL A 131 7.35 -4.29 -1.38
C VAL A 131 8.80 -3.86 -1.14
N GLU A 132 9.62 -3.81 -2.19
CA GLU A 132 11.03 -3.38 -2.10
C GLU A 132 11.17 -1.93 -1.62
N MET A 133 10.28 -1.04 -2.07
CA MET A 133 10.27 0.38 -1.65
C MET A 133 9.84 0.54 -0.19
N ILE A 134 8.80 -0.18 0.25
CA ILE A 134 8.40 -0.16 1.67
C ILE A 134 9.49 -0.76 2.56
N ASP A 135 10.09 -1.88 2.13
CA ASP A 135 11.20 -2.50 2.87
C ASP A 135 12.43 -1.57 2.95
N ARG A 136 12.68 -0.77 1.90
CA ARG A 136 13.73 0.27 1.92
C ARG A 136 13.39 1.39 2.89
N GLU A 137 12.17 1.94 2.86
CA GLU A 137 11.74 3.00 3.78
C GLU A 137 11.87 2.57 5.24
N ILE A 138 11.43 1.36 5.58
CA ILE A 138 11.55 0.79 6.92
C ILE A 138 13.02 0.79 7.37
N ARG A 139 13.93 0.29 6.54
CA ARG A 139 15.37 0.25 6.87
C ARG A 139 15.96 1.64 7.05
N GLU A 140 15.65 2.59 6.17
CA GLU A 140 16.17 3.95 6.23
C GLU A 140 15.67 4.71 7.47
N ARG A 141 14.42 4.49 7.86
CA ARG A 141 13.84 5.04 9.09
C ARG A 141 14.48 4.44 10.34
N GLN A 142 14.68 3.12 10.35
CA GLN A 142 15.36 2.43 11.46
C GLN A 142 16.82 2.86 11.59
N GLU A 143 17.53 3.03 10.48
CA GLU A 143 18.90 3.57 10.46
C GLU A 143 18.94 4.98 11.05
N HIS A 144 18.11 5.88 10.53
CA HIS A 144 18.01 7.25 11.03
C HIS A 144 17.70 7.26 12.53
N HIS A 145 16.73 6.46 12.98
CA HIS A 145 16.35 6.41 14.37
C HIS A 145 17.50 5.88 15.25
N ARG A 146 18.08 4.73 14.93
CA ARG A 146 19.22 4.14 15.67
C ARG A 146 20.42 5.10 15.75
N ARG A 147 20.69 5.88 14.71
CA ARG A 147 21.84 6.79 14.67
C ARG A 147 21.70 8.02 15.58
N PHE A 148 20.48 8.48 15.82
CA PHE A 148 20.24 9.76 16.51
C PHE A 148 19.41 9.67 17.78
N PHE A 149 18.85 8.50 18.10
CA PHE A 149 17.98 8.29 19.25
C PHE A 149 18.35 6.99 19.97
N VAL A 150 18.53 7.09 21.28
CA VAL A 150 18.84 5.92 22.14
C VAL A 150 17.60 5.05 22.33
N GLU A 151 16.43 5.67 22.45
CA GLU A 151 15.16 5.00 22.69
C GLU A 151 14.26 5.13 21.46
N LEU A 152 13.58 4.04 21.12
CA LEU A 152 12.49 4.02 20.12
C LEU A 152 11.35 4.90 20.63
N ASP A 153 11.08 5.99 19.92
CA ASP A 153 9.89 6.79 20.13
C ASP A 153 8.67 5.92 19.76
N ASP A 154 7.67 5.85 20.63
CA ASP A 154 6.43 5.09 20.40
C ASP A 154 5.83 5.43 19.04
N ARG A 155 5.86 6.71 18.66
CA ARG A 155 5.36 7.18 17.35
C ARG A 155 6.15 6.61 16.18
N HIS A 156 7.47 6.43 16.35
CA HIS A 156 8.29 5.79 15.34
C HIS A 156 7.95 4.31 15.22
N GLY A 157 7.75 3.63 16.35
CA GLY A 157 7.31 2.24 16.40
C GLY A 157 5.97 2.03 15.69
N GLU A 158 4.97 2.86 16.00
CA GLU A 158 3.65 2.86 15.34
C GLU A 158 3.78 3.04 13.82
N TRP A 159 4.61 3.99 13.37
CA TRP A 159 4.82 4.23 11.95
C TRP A 159 5.42 3.02 11.23
N ILE A 160 6.44 2.39 11.81
CA ILE A 160 7.05 1.18 11.25
C ILE A 160 6.01 0.05 11.15
N GLU A 161 5.10 -0.06 12.12
CA GLU A 161 4.04 -1.05 12.09
C GLU A 161 3.02 -0.77 10.98
N VAL A 162 2.63 0.49 10.76
CA VAL A 162 1.80 0.88 9.61
C VAL A 162 2.46 0.48 8.28
N LEU A 163 3.77 0.70 8.13
CA LEU A 163 4.50 0.29 6.93
C LEU A 163 4.51 -1.25 6.76
N ARG A 164 4.66 -2.01 7.83
CA ARG A 164 4.58 -3.49 7.79
C ARG A 164 3.19 -3.97 7.38
N GLN A 165 2.14 -3.34 7.89
CA GLN A 165 0.77 -3.65 7.49
C GLN A 165 0.55 -3.37 6.01
N ARG A 166 0.96 -2.20 5.51
CA ARG A 166 0.91 -1.85 4.08
C ARG A 166 1.67 -2.87 3.21
N ARG A 167 2.87 -3.26 3.64
CA ARG A 167 3.65 -4.29 2.99
C ARG A 167 2.91 -5.63 2.92
N GLN A 168 2.24 -6.02 3.99
CA GLN A 168 1.46 -7.26 4.03
C GLN A 168 0.27 -7.18 3.07
N THR A 169 -0.48 -6.08 3.07
CA THR A 169 -1.57 -5.83 2.10
C THR A 169 -1.11 -6.01 0.66
N VAL A 170 0.03 -5.40 0.30
CA VAL A 170 0.60 -5.51 -1.05
C VAL A 170 0.97 -6.95 -1.41
N LYS A 171 1.49 -7.73 -0.46
CA LYS A 171 1.77 -9.17 -0.66
C LYS A 171 0.51 -9.98 -0.85
N ASP A 172 -0.54 -9.66 -0.13
CA ASP A 172 -1.83 -10.33 -0.23
C ASP A 172 -2.46 -10.06 -1.62
N THR A 173 -2.34 -8.84 -2.15
CA THR A 173 -2.73 -8.52 -3.54
C THR A 173 -2.03 -9.43 -4.57
N ALA A 174 -0.72 -9.67 -4.45
CA ALA A 174 -0.02 -10.62 -5.34
C ALA A 174 -0.53 -12.06 -5.22
N SER A 175 -0.85 -12.49 -4.00
CA SER A 175 -1.42 -13.82 -3.75
C SER A 175 -2.82 -13.94 -4.38
N ASN A 176 -3.65 -12.91 -4.23
CA ASN A 176 -4.98 -12.81 -4.82
C ASN A 176 -4.91 -12.88 -6.35
N LEU A 177 -4.05 -12.08 -6.99
CA LEU A 177 -3.83 -12.11 -8.45
C LEU A 177 -3.42 -13.51 -8.94
N ARG A 178 -2.53 -14.19 -8.20
CA ARG A 178 -2.09 -15.55 -8.54
C ARG A 178 -3.25 -16.56 -8.47
N VAL A 179 -4.06 -16.49 -7.42
CA VAL A 179 -5.22 -17.38 -7.24
C VAL A 179 -6.27 -17.11 -8.31
N ALA A 180 -6.58 -15.84 -8.59
CA ALA A 180 -7.55 -15.45 -9.60
C ALA A 180 -7.14 -15.93 -11.00
N ARG A 181 -5.87 -15.73 -11.39
CA ARG A 181 -5.34 -16.22 -12.67
C ARG A 181 -5.45 -17.73 -12.79
N LYS A 182 -5.07 -18.48 -11.75
CA LYS A 182 -5.21 -19.96 -11.74
C LYS A 182 -6.66 -20.41 -11.93
N ARG A 183 -7.61 -19.74 -11.26
CA ARG A 183 -9.04 -20.04 -11.39
C ARG A 183 -9.54 -19.79 -12.81
N LYS A 184 -9.14 -18.66 -13.42
CA LYS A 184 -9.50 -18.30 -14.79
C LYS A 184 -8.98 -19.32 -15.81
N VAL A 185 -7.70 -19.65 -15.77
CA VAL A 185 -7.10 -20.67 -16.66
C VAL A 185 -7.80 -22.03 -16.53
N LYS A 186 -8.16 -22.45 -15.31
CA LYS A 186 -8.90 -23.69 -15.08
C LYS A 186 -10.31 -23.64 -15.67
N ALA A 187 -10.99 -22.49 -15.57
CA ALA A 187 -12.32 -22.29 -16.15
C ALA A 187 -12.25 -22.33 -17.68
N ASP A 188 -11.30 -21.64 -18.28
CA ASP A 188 -11.11 -21.60 -19.74
C ASP A 188 -10.80 -23.00 -20.29
N ARG A 189 -9.95 -23.78 -19.60
CA ARG A 189 -9.70 -25.19 -19.96
C ARG A 189 -10.98 -26.04 -19.93
N ARG A 190 -11.77 -25.93 -18.86
CA ARG A 190 -13.05 -26.67 -18.74
C ARG A 190 -14.03 -26.28 -19.84
N GLN A 191 -14.04 -25.01 -20.26
CA GLN A 191 -14.87 -24.52 -21.34
C GLN A 191 -14.42 -25.13 -22.69
N ALA A 192 -13.13 -25.09 -22.98
CA ALA A 192 -12.57 -25.71 -24.19
C ALA A 192 -12.83 -27.24 -24.25
N ASP A 193 -12.74 -27.93 -23.12
CA ASP A 193 -13.03 -29.38 -23.04
C ASP A 193 -14.53 -29.67 -23.33
N ARG A 194 -15.44 -28.81 -22.87
CA ARG A 194 -16.89 -28.91 -23.15
C ARG A 194 -17.21 -28.64 -24.61
N GLU A 195 -16.60 -27.62 -25.20
CA GLU A 195 -16.77 -27.28 -26.62
C GLU A 195 -16.24 -28.41 -27.51
N ARG A 196 -15.12 -29.05 -27.15
CA ARG A 196 -14.60 -30.23 -27.84
C ARG A 196 -15.51 -31.46 -27.72
N SER A 197 -16.17 -31.63 -26.58
CA SER A 197 -17.02 -32.78 -26.30
C SER A 197 -18.46 -32.63 -26.85
N THR A 198 -18.85 -31.43 -27.27
CA THR A 198 -20.17 -31.18 -27.84
C THR A 198 -20.21 -31.75 -29.27
N PRO A 199 -20.99 -32.80 -29.54
CA PRO A 199 -21.04 -33.42 -30.86
C PRO A 199 -21.49 -32.38 -31.89
N SER A 200 -20.70 -32.20 -32.95
CA SER A 200 -21.04 -31.25 -34.01
C SER A 200 -22.40 -31.62 -34.63
N PRO A 201 -23.39 -30.71 -34.66
CA PRO A 201 -24.73 -30.99 -35.19
C PRO A 201 -24.73 -31.54 -36.63
N SER A 202 -23.68 -31.27 -37.40
CA SER A 202 -23.55 -31.70 -38.80
C SER A 202 -23.39 -33.21 -39.03
N GLN A 203 -23.24 -34.05 -38.00
CA GLN A 203 -23.21 -35.51 -38.18
C GLN A 203 -24.54 -36.22 -37.92
N ARG A 204 -25.63 -35.48 -37.61
CA ARG A 204 -26.91 -36.10 -37.21
C ARG A 204 -27.96 -36.21 -38.33
N THR A 205 -27.65 -35.85 -39.58
CA THR A 205 -28.67 -35.76 -40.66
C THR A 205 -28.56 -36.82 -41.76
N SER A 206 -27.73 -37.85 -41.64
CA SER A 206 -27.51 -38.79 -42.77
C SER A 206 -28.06 -40.21 -42.60
N ASP A 207 -28.70 -40.58 -41.47
CA ASP A 207 -29.14 -41.98 -41.30
C ASP A 207 -30.40 -42.15 -40.46
N SER A 208 -31.51 -41.51 -40.86
CA SER A 208 -32.82 -41.87 -40.33
C SER A 208 -33.95 -41.61 -41.33
N SER A 209 -33.98 -42.46 -42.35
CA SER A 209 -35.23 -42.82 -43.01
C SER A 209 -35.94 -43.88 -42.16
N GLN A 210 -36.54 -43.48 -41.03
CA GLN A 210 -37.47 -44.32 -40.27
C GLN A 210 -38.85 -43.65 -40.31
N PRO A 211 -39.92 -44.38 -40.68
CA PRO A 211 -41.25 -43.84 -40.85
C PRO A 211 -41.84 -43.41 -39.50
N ILE A 212 -42.34 -42.18 -39.48
CA ILE A 212 -42.95 -41.52 -38.32
C ILE A 212 -44.29 -42.22 -38.02
N ASN A 213 -44.34 -43.03 -36.95
CA ASN A 213 -45.60 -43.53 -36.41
C ASN A 213 -46.22 -42.46 -35.50
N ILE A 214 -47.18 -41.71 -36.06
CA ILE A 214 -47.92 -40.65 -35.39
C ILE A 214 -48.84 -41.29 -34.33
N ARG A 215 -48.40 -41.29 -33.07
CA ARG A 215 -49.30 -41.49 -31.92
C ARG A 215 -49.66 -40.13 -31.34
N SER A 216 -50.94 -39.81 -31.40
CA SER A 216 -51.52 -38.56 -30.89
C SER A 216 -51.20 -38.36 -29.40
N PRO A 217 -50.83 -37.14 -28.98
CA PRO A 217 -50.62 -36.83 -27.58
C PRO A 217 -51.96 -36.75 -26.83
N VAL A 218 -52.08 -37.53 -25.75
CA VAL A 218 -53.13 -37.38 -24.75
C VAL A 218 -52.82 -36.11 -23.96
N ILE A 219 -53.70 -35.12 -24.06
CA ILE A 219 -53.62 -33.84 -23.34
C ILE A 219 -53.94 -34.12 -21.86
N PRO A 220 -53.01 -33.91 -20.92
CA PRO A 220 -53.34 -33.96 -19.50
C PRO A 220 -54.14 -32.71 -19.08
N PRO A 221 -55.10 -32.85 -18.14
CA PRO A 221 -55.96 -31.75 -17.72
C PRO A 221 -55.20 -30.68 -16.92
N SER A 222 -55.47 -29.43 -17.27
CA SER A 222 -54.98 -28.21 -16.64
C SER A 222 -55.39 -28.13 -15.16
N ARG A 223 -54.42 -28.08 -14.24
CA ARG A 223 -54.67 -27.70 -12.85
C ARG A 223 -54.76 -26.17 -12.75
N THR A 224 -55.89 -25.70 -12.24
CA THR A 224 -56.09 -24.31 -11.84
C THR A 224 -55.34 -24.02 -10.53
N PRO A 225 -54.79 -22.81 -10.35
CA PRO A 225 -54.23 -22.38 -9.07
C PRO A 225 -55.36 -21.96 -8.12
N SER A 226 -55.40 -22.56 -6.94
CA SER A 226 -56.19 -22.09 -5.81
C SER A 226 -55.51 -20.89 -5.17
N ASP A 227 -56.26 -19.80 -5.08
CA ASP A 227 -55.97 -18.64 -4.26
C ASP A 227 -55.77 -19.04 -2.79
N SER A 228 -54.80 -18.43 -2.12
CA SER A 228 -54.73 -18.39 -0.65
C SER A 228 -54.30 -17.01 -0.23
N LEU A 229 -55.25 -16.37 0.45
CA LEU A 229 -55.16 -15.11 1.20
C LEU A 229 -54.29 -15.28 2.46
#